data_AF-A0A379FJP8-F1
#
_entry.id   AF-A0A379FJP8-F1
#
_cell.length_a   1.000
_cell.length_b   1.000
_cell.length_c   1.000
_cell.angle_alpha   90.00
_cell.angle_beta   90.00
_cell.angle_gamma   90.00
#
_symmetry.space_group_name_H-M   'P 1'
#
loop_
_entity.id
_entity.type
_entity.pdbx_description
1 polymer ?
#
loop_
_entity_poly.entity_id
_entity_poly.type
_entity_poly.pdbx_seq_one_letter_code
_entity_poly.pdbx_strand_id
1 'polypeptide(L)'
;MVYLFLALNEVDNIPLATTVCFFSLSPEDETRNAAQHLRQQQKSNPLIIVPDNKFGQRMAQTFADEWQRSGGGTVLQQTFGSLDSLKSSINRGVGIRMTGTPVLPTDNAPLPLDTASMPTTNGAIDSVYIIATSDELTLIKPMIDMAISTKKTPTDLCQFTQ
;
A
#
# COMPACT_ATOMS: atom_id res chain seq x y z
N MET A 1 22.95 7.05 -33.82
CA MET A 1 23.37 6.29 -32.62
C MET A 1 24.23 7.19 -31.77
N VAL A 2 23.77 7.51 -30.57
CA VAL A 2 24.55 8.28 -29.58
C VAL A 2 24.40 7.54 -28.25
N TYR A 3 25.53 7.18 -27.66
CA TYR A 3 25.65 6.61 -26.31
C TYR A 3 25.87 7.75 -25.33
N LEU A 4 25.26 7.69 -24.13
CA LEU A 4 25.73 8.49 -23.00
C LEU A 4 25.68 7.69 -21.70
N PHE A 5 26.80 7.81 -20.99
CA PHE A 5 27.28 7.01 -19.88
C PHE A 5 26.58 7.32 -18.56
N LEU A 6 26.43 6.29 -17.71
CA LEU A 6 26.06 6.41 -16.30
C LEU A 6 27.28 6.92 -15.50
N ALA A 7 27.10 7.98 -14.72
CA ALA A 7 28.03 8.39 -13.68
C ALA A 7 27.36 8.24 -12.31
N LEU A 8 27.94 7.36 -11.49
CA LEU A 8 27.73 7.20 -10.05
C LEU A 8 27.85 8.57 -9.35
N ASN A 9 26.92 8.90 -8.45
CA ASN A 9 27.16 9.95 -7.48
C ASN A 9 26.89 9.40 -6.08
N GLU A 10 27.99 9.05 -5.42
CA GLU A 10 28.09 8.77 -4.00
C GLU A 10 27.85 10.06 -3.21
N VAL A 11 27.38 9.87 -2.00
CA VAL A 11 26.82 10.85 -1.06
C VAL A 11 27.84 11.90 -0.64
N ASP A 12 27.47 13.19 -0.68
CA ASP A 12 27.86 14.11 0.39
C ASP A 12 26.93 15.34 0.48
N ASN A 13 26.16 15.36 1.56
CA ASN A 13 25.74 16.51 2.36
C ASN A 13 25.31 17.81 1.64
N ILE A 14 23.99 18.05 1.54
CA ILE A 14 23.47 19.42 1.41
C ILE A 14 22.30 19.65 2.38
N PRO A 15 22.45 20.52 3.41
CA PRO A 15 21.33 20.97 4.22
C PRO A 15 20.68 22.17 3.52
N LEU A 16 19.60 21.94 2.76
CA LEU A 16 18.72 23.03 2.35
C LEU A 16 17.30 22.77 2.82
N ALA A 17 16.84 23.59 3.76
CA ALA A 17 15.43 23.90 3.88
C ALA A 17 14.95 24.44 2.53
N THR A 18 14.25 23.61 1.75
CA THR A 18 13.68 24.01 0.45
C THR A 18 12.32 23.35 0.31
N THR A 19 11.30 24.19 0.20
CA THR A 19 9.98 23.94 -0.38
C THR A 19 9.97 22.74 -1.34
N VAL A 20 9.38 21.64 -0.91
CA VAL A 20 9.20 20.46 -1.77
C VAL A 20 8.04 20.76 -2.72
N CYS A 21 8.34 20.97 -4.00
CA CYS A 21 7.34 21.00 -5.05
C CYS A 21 6.93 19.57 -5.40
N PHE A 22 5.75 19.14 -4.93
CA PHE A 22 5.11 17.90 -5.34
C PHE A 22 4.26 18.12 -6.61
N PHE A 23 4.76 17.68 -7.76
CA PHE A 23 3.98 17.55 -8.99
C PHE A 23 4.63 16.51 -9.91
N SER A 24 4.31 15.23 -9.72
CA SER A 24 4.54 14.29 -10.82
C SER A 24 3.46 13.24 -11.03
N LEU A 25 2.62 12.94 -10.04
CA LEU A 25 1.53 11.97 -10.15
C LEU A 25 0.40 12.31 -9.18
N SER A 26 -0.85 12.07 -9.58
CA SER A 26 -1.99 12.15 -8.64
C SER A 26 -1.86 11.02 -7.59
N PRO A 27 -2.45 11.12 -6.40
CA PRO A 27 -2.47 10.00 -5.42
C PRO A 27 -2.96 8.68 -6.03
N GLU A 28 -3.88 8.77 -6.98
CA GLU A 28 -4.34 7.67 -7.83
C GLU A 28 -3.21 7.01 -8.62
N ASP A 29 -2.36 7.79 -9.27
CA ASP A 29 -1.27 7.27 -10.11
C ASP A 29 -0.14 6.68 -9.27
N GLU A 30 0.16 7.27 -8.11
CA GLU A 30 1.08 6.69 -7.13
C GLU A 30 0.57 5.33 -6.64
N THR A 31 -0.74 5.24 -6.37
CA THR A 31 -1.40 3.99 -5.98
C THR A 31 -1.31 2.93 -7.09
N ARG A 32 -1.48 3.32 -8.36
CA ARG A 32 -1.30 2.41 -9.50
C ARG A 32 0.13 1.90 -9.61
N ASN A 33 1.11 2.80 -9.48
CA ASN A 33 2.51 2.44 -9.53
C ASN A 33 2.89 1.49 -8.38
N ALA A 34 2.35 1.71 -7.18
CA ALA A 34 2.55 0.81 -6.05
C ALA A 34 2.01 -0.60 -6.32
N ALA A 35 0.80 -0.71 -6.89
CA ALA A 35 0.22 -1.99 -7.29
C ALA A 35 1.09 -2.72 -8.32
N GLN A 36 1.56 -2.02 -9.36
CA GLN A 36 2.47 -2.59 -10.37
C GLN A 36 3.80 -3.04 -9.74
N HIS A 37 4.35 -2.24 -8.84
CA HIS A 37 5.62 -2.55 -8.18
C HIS A 37 5.51 -3.83 -7.34
N LEU A 38 4.43 -3.97 -6.56
CA LEU A 38 4.18 -5.19 -5.78
C LEU A 38 4.00 -6.43 -6.67
N ARG A 39 3.38 -6.28 -7.86
CA ARG A 39 3.30 -7.37 -8.85
C ARG A 39 4.67 -7.76 -9.42
N GLN A 40 5.52 -6.78 -9.72
CA GLN A 40 6.89 -7.04 -10.19
C GLN A 40 7.71 -7.80 -9.16
N GLN A 41 7.43 -7.58 -7.86
CA GLN A 41 8.01 -8.35 -6.76
C GLN A 41 7.35 -9.73 -6.54
N GLN A 42 6.50 -10.19 -7.47
CA GLN A 42 5.79 -11.47 -7.41
C GLN A 42 4.90 -11.64 -6.17
N LYS A 43 4.45 -10.54 -5.56
CA LYS A 43 3.45 -10.57 -4.49
C LYS A 43 2.11 -11.00 -5.04
N SER A 44 1.35 -11.74 -4.22
CA SER A 44 0.10 -12.39 -4.62
C SER A 44 -1.08 -12.00 -3.76
N ASN A 45 -0.86 -11.71 -2.46
CA ASN A 45 -1.93 -11.41 -1.50
C ASN A 45 -1.66 -10.09 -0.75
N PRO A 46 -1.83 -8.93 -1.42
CA PRO A 46 -1.60 -7.64 -0.80
C PRO A 46 -2.74 -7.25 0.15
N LEU A 47 -2.36 -6.63 1.27
CA LEU A 47 -3.26 -5.88 2.15
C LEU A 47 -3.06 -4.39 1.91
N ILE A 48 -4.10 -3.67 1.50
CA ILE A 48 -4.11 -2.21 1.49
C ILE A 48 -4.74 -1.67 2.78
N ILE A 49 -4.07 -0.71 3.44
CA ILE A 49 -4.54 -0.05 4.66
C ILE A 49 -4.81 1.42 4.33
N VAL A 50 -6.06 1.86 4.47
CA VAL A 50 -6.55 3.19 4.06
C VAL A 50 -7.37 3.86 5.16
N PRO A 51 -7.48 5.19 5.18
CA PRO A 51 -8.37 5.87 6.12
C PRO A 51 -9.83 5.50 5.82
N ASP A 52 -10.66 5.43 6.85
CA ASP A 52 -12.10 5.17 6.74
C ASP A 52 -12.86 6.40 6.22
N ASN A 53 -12.60 6.78 4.98
CA ASN A 53 -13.25 7.90 4.31
C ASN A 53 -13.31 7.69 2.78
N LYS A 54 -13.98 8.61 2.08
CA LYS A 54 -14.16 8.53 0.62
C LYS A 54 -12.83 8.54 -0.16
N PHE A 55 -11.81 9.21 0.36
CA PHE A 55 -10.49 9.24 -0.25
C PHE A 55 -9.83 7.85 -0.17
N GLY A 56 -9.80 7.24 1.03
CA GLY A 56 -9.29 5.89 1.22
C GLY A 56 -10.02 4.83 0.38
N GLN A 57 -11.35 4.92 0.27
CA GLN A 57 -12.15 4.04 -0.58
C GLN A 57 -11.76 4.15 -2.06
N ARG A 58 -11.56 5.37 -2.58
CA ARG A 58 -11.12 5.59 -3.97
C ARG A 58 -9.74 4.98 -4.22
N MET A 59 -8.84 5.10 -3.27
CA MET A 59 -7.49 4.55 -3.41
C MET A 59 -7.49 3.02 -3.36
N ALA A 60 -8.28 2.42 -2.46
CA ALA A 60 -8.47 0.98 -2.45
C ALA A 60 -9.02 0.44 -3.77
N GLN A 61 -10.01 1.13 -4.37
CA GLN A 61 -10.52 0.79 -5.70
C GLN A 61 -9.43 0.93 -6.78
N THR A 62 -8.72 2.06 -6.80
CA THR A 62 -7.65 2.31 -7.77
C THR A 62 -6.56 1.24 -7.72
N PHE A 63 -6.18 0.83 -6.50
CA PHE A 63 -5.23 -0.25 -6.30
C PHE A 63 -5.78 -1.59 -6.80
N ALA A 64 -7.01 -1.94 -6.44
CA ALA A 64 -7.63 -3.22 -6.84
C ALA A 64 -7.80 -3.34 -8.35
N ASP A 65 -8.25 -2.27 -9.02
CA ASP A 65 -8.39 -2.23 -10.48
C ASP A 65 -7.04 -2.48 -11.17
N GLU A 66 -5.99 -1.80 -10.69
CA GLU A 66 -4.64 -1.93 -11.24
C GLU A 66 -4.00 -3.30 -10.96
N TRP A 67 -4.25 -3.82 -9.77
CA TRP A 67 -3.80 -5.15 -9.36
C TRP A 67 -4.39 -6.23 -10.27
N GLN A 68 -5.70 -6.19 -10.51
CA GLN A 68 -6.36 -7.12 -11.42
C GLN A 68 -5.88 -6.94 -12.87
N ARG A 69 -5.72 -5.70 -13.34
CA ARG A 69 -5.19 -5.40 -14.68
C ARG A 69 -3.80 -6.00 -14.91
N SER A 70 -3.01 -6.11 -13.84
CA SER A 70 -1.67 -6.71 -13.82
C SER A 70 -1.70 -8.23 -13.56
N GLY A 71 -2.86 -8.87 -13.70
CA GLY A 71 -3.07 -10.31 -13.49
C GLY A 71 -3.00 -10.74 -12.01
N GLY A 72 -3.21 -9.82 -11.09
CA GLY A 72 -3.30 -10.09 -9.65
C GLY A 72 -4.67 -10.62 -9.25
N GLY A 73 -4.71 -11.36 -8.13
CA GLY A 73 -5.95 -11.91 -7.55
C GLY A 73 -6.69 -10.91 -6.66
N THR A 74 -7.25 -11.39 -5.53
CA THR A 74 -7.96 -10.54 -4.57
C THR A 74 -7.01 -9.61 -3.82
N VAL A 75 -7.41 -8.35 -3.67
CA VAL A 75 -6.80 -7.39 -2.74
C VAL A 75 -7.62 -7.36 -1.46
N LEU A 76 -6.96 -7.43 -0.31
CA LEU A 76 -7.61 -7.21 0.99
C LEU A 76 -7.51 -5.75 1.37
N GLN A 77 -8.59 -5.16 1.85
CA GLN A 77 -8.61 -3.81 2.41
C GLN A 77 -8.82 -3.85 3.91
N GLN A 78 -8.01 -3.08 4.63
CA GLN A 78 -8.23 -2.71 6.01
C GLN A 78 -8.41 -1.20 6.11
N THR A 79 -9.31 -0.76 6.98
CA THR A 79 -9.48 0.66 7.28
C THR A 79 -8.92 1.02 8.65
N PHE A 80 -8.50 2.27 8.79
CA PHE A 80 -8.21 2.87 10.09
C PHE A 80 -9.03 4.13 10.31
N GLY A 81 -9.35 4.40 11.57
CA GLY A 81 -10.11 5.59 11.98
C GLY A 81 -9.25 6.85 12.02
N SER A 82 -9.81 7.94 12.57
CA SER A 82 -9.07 9.20 12.74
C SER A 82 -7.80 9.06 13.58
N LEU A 83 -6.93 10.08 13.52
CA LEU A 83 -5.74 10.20 14.36
C LEU A 83 -6.05 10.00 15.86
N ASP A 84 -7.15 10.56 16.37
CA ASP A 84 -7.58 10.36 17.76
C ASP A 84 -7.96 8.91 18.06
N SER A 85 -8.60 8.25 17.09
CA SER A 85 -8.95 6.83 17.18
C SER A 85 -7.69 5.95 17.19
N LEU A 86 -6.67 6.30 16.39
CA LEU A 86 -5.36 5.64 16.40
C LEU A 86 -4.66 5.80 17.77
N LYS A 87 -4.58 7.03 18.30
CA LYS A 87 -4.02 7.31 19.64
C LYS A 87 -4.74 6.52 20.72
N SER A 88 -6.08 6.52 20.69
CA SER A 88 -6.90 5.76 21.64
C SER A 88 -6.65 4.26 21.55
N SER A 89 -6.45 3.73 20.33
CA SER A 89 -6.17 2.31 20.11
C SER A 89 -4.79 1.90 20.65
N ILE A 90 -3.76 2.75 20.45
CA ILE A 90 -2.43 2.56 21.06
C ILE A 90 -2.53 2.53 22.59
N ASN A 91 -3.24 3.48 23.20
CA ASN A 91 -3.42 3.53 24.66
C ASN A 91 -4.15 2.31 25.23
N ARG A 92 -5.00 1.67 24.42
CA ARG A 92 -5.70 0.43 24.79
C ARG A 92 -4.90 -0.84 24.45
N GLY A 93 -3.71 -0.72 23.87
CA GLY A 93 -2.92 -1.85 23.40
C GLY A 93 -3.55 -2.60 22.21
N VAL A 94 -4.47 -1.96 21.49
CA VAL A 94 -5.15 -2.54 20.32
C VAL A 94 -4.42 -2.07 19.06
N GLY A 95 -3.73 -2.99 18.39
CA GLY A 95 -3.03 -2.74 17.12
C GLY A 95 -3.94 -2.75 15.89
N ILE A 96 -3.38 -2.42 14.73
CA ILE A 96 -4.06 -2.57 13.44
C ILE A 96 -4.03 -4.04 13.05
N ARG A 97 -5.19 -4.58 12.68
CA ARG A 97 -5.29 -6.00 12.32
C ARG A 97 -4.74 -6.20 10.91
N MET A 98 -3.89 -7.21 10.76
CA MET A 98 -3.41 -7.73 9.48
C MET A 98 -4.44 -8.67 8.86
N THR A 99 -5.64 -8.13 8.65
CA THR A 99 -6.79 -8.81 8.07
C THR A 99 -7.60 -7.74 7.36
N GLY A 100 -8.29 -8.11 6.28
CA GLY A 100 -9.11 -7.16 5.56
C GLY A 100 -10.32 -7.81 4.91
N THR A 101 -11.16 -6.98 4.31
CA THR A 101 -12.26 -7.39 3.45
C THR A 101 -11.82 -7.34 1.99
N PRO A 102 -12.26 -8.28 1.13
CA PRO A 102 -11.97 -8.23 -0.30
C PRO A 102 -12.44 -6.91 -0.93
N VAL A 103 -11.59 -6.29 -1.74
CA VAL A 103 -12.01 -5.19 -2.62
C VAL A 103 -12.44 -5.77 -3.95
N LEU A 104 -13.67 -5.45 -4.37
CA LEU A 104 -14.16 -5.80 -5.69
C LEU A 104 -13.72 -4.72 -6.70
N PRO A 105 -12.97 -5.08 -7.74
CA PRO A 105 -12.59 -4.14 -8.79
C PRO A 105 -13.81 -3.73 -9.62
N THR A 106 -13.78 -2.49 -10.12
CA THR A 106 -14.93 -1.83 -10.73
C THR A 106 -14.94 -2.05 -12.25
N ASP A 107 -15.09 -3.30 -12.71
CA ASP A 107 -15.45 -3.76 -14.08
C ASP A 107 -14.78 -3.14 -15.34
N ASN A 108 -13.79 -2.24 -15.23
CA ASN A 108 -13.19 -1.55 -16.38
C ASN A 108 -11.92 -2.24 -16.92
N ALA A 109 -11.67 -3.49 -16.53
CA ALA A 109 -10.56 -4.27 -17.09
C ALA A 109 -10.99 -4.95 -18.41
N PRO A 110 -10.28 -4.75 -19.53
CA PRO A 110 -10.54 -5.47 -20.78
C PRO A 110 -9.97 -6.89 -20.72
N LEU A 111 -10.51 -7.74 -19.84
CA LEU A 111 -10.25 -9.18 -19.81
C LEU A 111 -11.55 -9.89 -19.41
N PRO A 112 -11.95 -10.99 -20.10
CA PRO A 112 -13.13 -11.73 -19.71
C PRO A 112 -12.92 -12.31 -18.31
N LEU A 113 -13.72 -11.83 -17.33
CA LEU A 113 -13.82 -12.45 -16.02
C LEU A 113 -14.32 -13.88 -16.21
N ASP A 114 -13.46 -14.88 -16.05
CA ASP A 114 -13.89 -16.22 -15.74
C ASP A 114 -14.51 -16.20 -14.34
N THR A 115 -15.83 -16.12 -14.28
CA THR A 115 -16.64 -16.14 -13.05
C THR A 115 -16.49 -17.42 -12.20
N ALA A 116 -15.59 -18.33 -12.58
CA ALA A 116 -15.21 -19.52 -11.82
C ALA A 116 -14.01 -19.29 -10.88
N SER A 117 -13.29 -18.17 -11.03
CA SER A 117 -12.12 -17.82 -10.22
C SER A 117 -12.43 -16.64 -9.29
N MET A 118 -13.48 -16.75 -8.46
CA MET A 118 -13.53 -15.88 -7.27
C MET A 118 -12.30 -16.21 -6.42
N PRO A 119 -11.33 -15.30 -6.24
CA PRO A 119 -10.07 -15.68 -5.62
C PRO A 119 -10.33 -15.87 -4.13
N THR A 120 -10.26 -17.12 -3.69
CA THR A 120 -10.39 -17.51 -2.29
C THR A 120 -9.28 -16.84 -1.48
N THR A 121 -9.65 -16.04 -0.48
CA THR A 121 -8.73 -15.29 0.41
C THR A 121 -8.08 -16.20 1.45
N ASN A 122 -7.51 -17.33 1.03
CA ASN A 122 -6.86 -18.30 1.91
C ASN A 122 -5.34 -18.13 2.02
N GLY A 123 -4.79 -17.12 1.34
CA GLY A 123 -3.36 -16.80 1.40
C GLY A 123 -3.01 -15.93 2.60
N ALA A 124 -1.87 -16.21 3.25
CA ALA A 124 -1.26 -15.27 4.18
C ALA A 124 -0.92 -13.97 3.44
N ILE A 125 -1.16 -12.82 4.08
CA ILE A 125 -0.78 -11.50 3.57
C ILE A 125 0.74 -11.46 3.40
N ASP A 126 1.22 -11.14 2.19
CA ASP A 126 2.64 -11.17 1.81
C ASP A 126 3.24 -9.78 1.54
N SER A 127 2.38 -8.76 1.56
CA SER A 127 2.70 -7.37 1.31
C SER A 127 1.63 -6.46 1.92
N VAL A 128 2.05 -5.30 2.40
CA VAL A 128 1.17 -4.28 2.97
C VAL A 128 1.45 -2.95 2.29
N TYR A 129 0.42 -2.30 1.77
CA TYR A 129 0.50 -0.94 1.24
C TYR A 129 -0.37 -0.02 2.10
N ILE A 130 0.18 1.11 2.55
CA ILE A 130 -0.49 2.00 3.51
C ILE A 130 -0.64 3.38 2.88
N ILE A 131 -1.86 3.91 2.91
CA ILE A 131 -2.16 5.28 2.52
C ILE A 131 -2.55 6.02 3.78
N ALA A 132 -1.71 6.95 4.20
CA ALA A 132 -1.88 7.72 5.42
C ALA A 132 -1.06 9.00 5.34
N THR A 133 -1.44 10.00 6.14
CA THR A 133 -0.64 11.21 6.34
C THR A 133 0.59 10.91 7.21
N SER A 134 1.59 11.80 7.21
CA SER A 134 2.81 11.63 8.01
C SER A 134 2.54 11.48 9.52
N ASP A 135 1.58 12.27 10.04
CA ASP A 135 1.16 12.18 11.45
C ASP A 135 0.51 10.83 11.77
N GLU A 136 -0.31 10.31 10.86
CA GLU A 136 -0.95 9.00 11.01
C GLU A 136 0.08 7.87 10.90
N LEU A 137 1.03 7.94 9.96
CA LEU A 137 2.09 6.95 9.78
C LEU A 137 2.96 6.78 11.03
N THR A 138 3.25 7.88 11.73
CA THR A 138 4.00 7.86 12.99
C THR A 138 3.29 7.01 14.05
N LEU A 139 1.96 6.97 14.04
CA LEU A 139 1.16 6.15 14.95
C LEU A 139 0.92 4.73 14.41
N ILE A 140 0.75 4.58 13.10
CA ILE A 140 0.48 3.28 12.46
C ILE A 140 1.70 2.37 12.54
N LYS A 141 2.91 2.88 12.31
CA LYS A 141 4.15 2.08 12.28
C LYS A 141 4.33 1.17 13.51
N PRO A 142 4.30 1.67 14.77
CA PRO A 142 4.45 0.79 15.93
C PRO A 142 3.32 -0.25 16.07
N MET A 143 2.11 0.05 15.57
CA MET A 143 1.00 -0.90 15.58
C MET A 143 1.23 -2.05 14.59
N ILE A 144 1.78 -1.74 13.41
CA ILE A 144 2.17 -2.72 12.39
C ILE A 144 3.33 -3.58 12.89
N ASP A 145 4.36 -2.96 13.49
CA ASP A 145 5.52 -3.65 14.06
C ASP A 145 5.11 -4.65 15.15
N MET A 146 4.14 -4.27 16.00
CA MET A 146 3.57 -5.18 16.99
C MET A 146 2.81 -6.35 16.35
N ALA A 147 2.03 -6.08 15.30
CA ALA A 147 1.26 -7.11 14.61
C ALA A 147 2.14 -8.12 13.86
N ILE A 148 3.21 -7.67 13.21
CA ILE A 148 4.17 -8.55 12.52
C ILE A 148 5.14 -9.24 13.49
N SER A 149 5.49 -8.62 14.62
CA SER A 149 6.39 -9.26 15.61
C SER A 149 5.77 -10.50 16.27
N THR A 150 4.44 -10.64 16.25
CA THR A 150 3.76 -11.88 16.66
C THR A 150 3.88 -13.01 15.62
N LYS A 151 4.24 -12.68 14.38
CA LYS A 151 4.47 -13.61 13.27
C LYS A 151 5.91 -13.45 12.77
N LYS A 152 6.88 -14.08 13.45
CA LYS A 152 8.28 -14.08 13.01
C LYS A 152 8.43 -14.89 11.70
N THR A 153 8.13 -14.27 10.57
CA THR A 153 8.60 -14.64 9.22
C THR A 153 8.63 -13.36 8.39
N PRO A 154 9.79 -12.99 7.79
CA PRO A 154 10.04 -11.64 7.31
C PRO A 154 9.14 -11.32 6.10
N THR A 155 8.20 -10.40 6.29
CA THR A 155 7.35 -9.88 5.22
C THR A 155 7.88 -8.48 4.89
N ASP A 156 8.47 -8.32 3.70
CA ASP A 156 9.03 -7.05 3.23
C ASP A 156 7.95 -5.97 3.21
N LEU A 157 8.05 -5.03 4.15
CA LEU A 157 7.26 -3.81 4.20
C LEU A 157 7.80 -2.85 3.12
N CYS A 158 7.09 -2.73 2.01
CA CYS A 158 7.31 -1.63 1.06
C CYS A 158 6.78 -0.33 1.69
N GLN A 159 7.64 0.35 2.45
CA GLN A 159 7.37 1.71 2.90
C GLN A 159 7.77 2.69 1.79
N PHE A 160 6.80 3.16 1.00
CA PHE A 160 6.95 4.44 0.31
C PHE A 160 6.59 5.52 1.33
N THR A 161 7.62 6.04 1.99
CA THR A 161 7.48 7.20 2.87
C THR A 161 7.72 8.44 2.03
N GLN A 162 6.79 9.40 2.09
CA GLN A 162 7.14 10.81 2.04
C GLN A 162 7.25 11.34 3.47
#